data_AF-A0A1B7VFC6-F1
#
_entry.id   AF-A0A1B7VFC6-F1
#
_cell.length_a   1.000
_cell.length_b   1.000
_cell.length_c   1.000
_cell.angle_alpha   90.00
_cell.angle_beta   90.00
_cell.angle_gamma   90.00
#
_symmetry.space_group_name_H-M   'P 1'
#
loop_
_entity.id
_entity.type
_entity.pdbx_description
1 polymer ?
#
loop_
_entity_poly.entity_id
_entity_poly.type
_entity_poly.pdbx_seq_one_letter_code
_entity_poly.pdbx_strand_id
1 'polypeptide(L)'
;TQNNLGNAYSDRIRGDKAENLENAIAAYQQALEVSTRTDFPVDWATTQNNLGNAYCDRIRGDKADNLENAIAAYQQALEERTRTDFPEQWAGTQNNLGNAYSDRIRGDKAENLENAIAAYQQALE
;
A
#
# COMPACT_ATOMS: atom_id res chain seq x y z
N THR A 1 -4.00 0.08 18.59
CA THR A 1 -4.80 -0.61 17.56
C THR A 1 -3.88 -1.50 16.75
N GLN A 2 -4.41 -2.49 16.02
CA GLN A 2 -3.59 -3.34 15.16
C GLN A 2 -2.88 -2.55 14.04
N ASN A 3 -3.52 -1.50 13.52
CA ASN A 3 -2.88 -0.58 12.58
C ASN A 3 -1.62 0.10 13.16
N ASN A 4 -1.69 0.63 14.38
CA ASN A 4 -0.52 1.25 15.03
C ASN A 4 0.58 0.23 15.36
N LEU A 5 0.20 -1.03 15.64
CA LEU A 5 1.16 -2.10 15.81
C LEU A 5 1.87 -2.42 14.49
N GLY A 6 1.13 -2.43 13.38
CA GLY A 6 1.67 -2.56 12.03
C GLY A 6 2.70 -1.47 11.71
N ASN A 7 2.35 -0.20 11.98
CA ASN A 7 3.27 0.94 11.81
C ASN A 7 4.54 0.74 12.65
N ALA A 8 4.37 0.37 13.93
CA ALA A 8 5.50 0.17 14.83
C ALA A 8 6.45 -0.93 14.37
N TYR A 9 5.93 -2.02 13.76
CA TYR A 9 6.78 -3.05 13.16
C TYR A 9 7.45 -2.58 11.87
N SER A 10 6.72 -1.87 11.00
CA SER A 10 7.24 -1.31 9.75
C SER A 10 8.43 -0.38 9.99
N ASP A 11 8.33 0.49 11.01
CA ASP A 11 9.36 1.48 11.34
C ASP A 11 10.52 0.90 12.17
N ARG A 12 10.41 -0.36 12.62
CA ARG A 12 11.34 -0.93 13.58
C ARG A 12 12.71 -1.21 12.92
N ILE A 13 13.70 -0.40 13.28
CA ILE A 13 15.09 -0.56 12.82
C ILE A 13 15.80 -1.76 13.48
N ARG A 14 15.39 -2.14 14.70
CA ARG A 14 16.02 -3.26 15.44
C ARG A 14 15.35 -4.60 15.14
N GLY A 15 16.13 -5.67 15.08
CA GLY A 15 15.65 -7.03 14.79
C GLY A 15 15.81 -7.40 13.31
N ASP A 16 15.26 -8.54 12.92
CA ASP A 16 15.26 -8.97 11.52
C ASP A 16 14.22 -8.17 10.73
N LYS A 17 14.68 -7.41 9.71
CA LYS A 17 13.79 -6.56 8.90
C LYS A 17 12.70 -7.37 8.19
N ALA A 18 13.02 -8.57 7.72
CA ALA A 18 12.04 -9.41 7.04
C ALA A 18 10.95 -9.88 8.00
N GLU A 19 11.32 -10.29 9.22
CA GLU A 19 10.36 -10.64 10.26
C GLU A 19 9.49 -9.44 10.69
N ASN A 20 10.09 -8.26 10.84
CA ASN A 20 9.35 -7.03 11.15
C ASN A 20 8.29 -6.74 10.08
N LEU A 21 8.62 -6.89 8.79
CA LEU A 21 7.66 -6.71 7.70
C LEU A 21 6.53 -7.75 7.70
N GLU A 22 6.81 -9.02 7.99
CA GLU A 22 5.75 -10.03 8.12
C GLU A 22 4.79 -9.71 9.28
N ASN A 23 5.33 -9.25 10.42
CA ASN A 23 4.51 -8.84 11.55
C ASN A 23 3.68 -7.59 11.24
N ALA A 24 4.23 -6.64 10.48
CA ALA A 24 3.49 -5.46 10.03
C ALA A 24 2.32 -5.85 9.13
N ILE A 25 2.55 -6.69 8.12
CA ILE A 25 1.52 -7.21 7.21
C ILE A 25 0.42 -7.92 7.99
N ALA A 26 0.77 -8.83 8.90
CA ALA A 26 -0.20 -9.55 9.71
C ALA A 26 -1.04 -8.60 10.58
N ALA A 27 -0.42 -7.58 11.18
CA ALA A 27 -1.13 -6.59 11.99
C ALA A 27 -2.08 -5.72 11.15
N TYR A 28 -1.67 -5.27 9.96
CA TYR A 28 -2.57 -4.53 9.06
C TYR A 28 -3.73 -5.40 8.57
N GLN A 29 -3.50 -6.66 8.23
CA GLN A 29 -4.57 -7.59 7.85
C GLN A 29 -5.60 -7.78 8.98
N GLN A 30 -5.14 -8.00 10.22
CA GLN A 30 -6.03 -8.06 11.39
C GLN A 30 -6.76 -6.74 11.64
N ALA A 31 -6.13 -5.60 11.36
CA ALA A 31 -6.80 -4.31 11.47
C ALA A 31 -7.94 -4.18 10.45
N LEU A 32 -7.76 -4.66 9.21
CA LEU A 32 -8.78 -4.63 8.16
C LEU A 32 -9.97 -5.58 8.42
N GLU A 33 -9.80 -6.62 9.25
CA GLU A 33 -10.90 -7.48 9.71
C GLU A 33 -11.85 -6.76 10.67
N VAL A 34 -11.35 -5.79 11.43
CA VAL A 34 -12.13 -5.06 12.45
C VAL A 34 -12.55 -3.68 11.97
N SER A 35 -11.64 -2.94 11.34
CA SER A 35 -11.87 -1.63 10.75
C SER A 35 -12.27 -1.81 9.30
N THR A 36 -13.54 -2.11 9.06
CA THR A 36 -14.09 -2.36 7.72
C THR A 36 -14.26 -1.06 6.93
N ARG A 37 -14.35 -1.18 5.60
CA ARG A 37 -14.62 -0.04 4.70
C ARG A 37 -15.92 0.70 5.06
N THR A 38 -16.96 -0.01 5.51
CA THR A 38 -18.26 0.59 5.83
C THR A 38 -18.27 1.30 7.17
N ASP A 39 -17.63 0.72 8.18
CA ASP A 39 -17.71 1.23 9.56
C ASP A 39 -16.66 2.31 9.81
N PHE A 40 -15.48 2.20 9.18
CA PHE A 40 -14.35 3.09 9.38
C PHE A 40 -13.60 3.36 8.06
N PRO A 41 -14.24 4.01 7.05
CA PRO A 41 -13.70 4.15 5.69
C PRO A 41 -12.31 4.79 5.64
N VAL A 42 -12.09 5.84 6.42
CA VAL A 42 -10.80 6.59 6.44
C VAL A 42 -9.67 5.76 7.07
N ASP A 43 -9.94 5.07 8.17
CA ASP A 43 -8.96 4.21 8.84
C ASP A 43 -8.66 2.96 8.02
N TRP A 44 -9.69 2.39 7.40
CA TRP A 44 -9.56 1.27 6.48
C TRP A 44 -8.66 1.66 5.29
N ALA A 45 -8.89 2.80 4.64
CA ALA A 45 -8.09 3.27 3.52
C ALA A 45 -6.63 3.56 3.92
N THR A 46 -6.42 4.09 5.12
CA THR A 46 -5.08 4.30 5.67
C THR A 46 -4.36 3.00 5.94
N THR A 47 -5.05 2.01 6.49
CA THR A 47 -4.51 0.68 6.72
C THR A 47 -4.18 -0.02 5.41
N GLN A 48 -5.02 0.11 4.37
CA GLN A 48 -4.75 -0.42 3.03
C GLN A 48 -3.50 0.20 2.41
N ASN A 49 -3.34 1.52 2.47
CA ASN A 49 -2.12 2.16 1.97
C ASN A 49 -0.86 1.68 2.71
N ASN A 50 -0.92 1.51 4.04
CA ASN A 50 0.22 1.03 4.82
C ASN A 50 0.53 -0.44 4.56
N LEU A 51 -0.51 -1.26 4.32
CA LEU A 51 -0.35 -2.63 3.87
C LEU A 51 0.32 -2.68 2.49
N GLY A 52 -0.04 -1.78 1.58
CA GLY A 52 0.62 -1.63 0.28
C GLY A 52 2.11 -1.34 0.42
N ASN A 53 2.48 -0.40 1.30
CA ASN A 53 3.88 -0.08 1.57
C ASN A 53 4.64 -1.30 2.11
N ALA A 54 4.05 -2.01 3.07
CA ALA A 54 4.67 -3.19 3.66
C ALA A 54 4.88 -4.31 2.62
N TYR A 55 3.95 -4.49 1.67
CA TYR A 55 4.13 -5.42 0.57
C TYR A 55 5.22 -4.99 -0.43
N CYS A 56 5.31 -3.70 -0.78
CA CYS A 56 6.40 -3.19 -1.60
C CYS A 56 7.79 -3.51 -0.98
N ASP A 57 7.91 -3.31 0.33
CA ASP A 57 9.15 -3.51 1.08
C ASP A 57 9.42 -4.98 1.47
N ARG A 58 8.42 -5.85 1.33
CA ARG A 58 8.49 -7.24 1.79
C ARG A 58 9.64 -8.01 1.15
N ILE A 59 10.47 -8.60 2.00
CA ILE A 59 11.68 -9.34 1.62
C ILE A 59 11.37 -10.82 1.32
N ARG A 60 10.38 -11.41 1.99
CA ARG A 60 9.99 -12.81 1.82
C ARG A 60 8.92 -12.97 0.75
N GLY A 61 8.82 -14.19 0.22
CA GLY A 61 7.87 -14.54 -0.84
C GLY A 61 8.36 -14.14 -2.23
N ASP A 62 7.52 -14.37 -3.23
CA ASP A 62 7.79 -13.96 -4.60
C ASP A 62 7.62 -12.44 -4.75
N LYS A 63 8.62 -11.76 -5.32
CA LYS A 63 8.60 -10.30 -5.47
C LYS A 63 7.45 -9.84 -6.38
N ALA A 64 7.09 -10.63 -7.40
CA ALA A 64 6.00 -10.26 -8.30
C ALA A 64 4.66 -10.34 -7.57
N ASP A 65 4.42 -11.40 -6.80
CA ASP A 65 3.22 -11.49 -5.94
C ASP A 65 3.14 -10.36 -4.92
N ASN A 66 4.27 -10.00 -4.29
CA ASN A 66 4.31 -8.88 -3.36
C ASN A 66 3.90 -7.56 -4.02
N LEU A 67 4.36 -7.30 -5.25
CA LEU A 67 4.00 -6.10 -6.00
C LEU A 67 2.52 -6.10 -6.42
N GLU A 68 1.95 -7.24 -6.85
CA GLU A 68 0.51 -7.31 -7.14
C GLU A 68 -0.35 -7.04 -5.89
N ASN A 69 0.06 -7.59 -4.73
CA ASN A 69 -0.64 -7.32 -3.47
C ASN A 69 -0.53 -5.84 -3.06
N ALA A 70 0.63 -5.21 -3.29
CA ALA A 70 0.81 -3.78 -3.02
C ALA A 70 -0.09 -2.92 -3.91
N ILE A 71 -0.10 -3.18 -5.22
CA ILE A 71 -0.97 -2.51 -6.19
C ILE A 71 -2.44 -2.62 -5.78
N ALA A 72 -2.89 -3.83 -5.46
CA ALA A 72 -4.27 -4.06 -5.02
C ALA A 72 -4.61 -3.26 -3.75
N ALA A 73 -3.72 -3.23 -2.76
CA ALA A 73 -3.94 -2.49 -1.52
C ALA A 73 -4.00 -0.96 -1.75
N TYR A 74 -3.13 -0.40 -2.60
CA TYR A 74 -3.21 1.03 -2.94
C TYR A 74 -4.48 1.38 -3.71
N GLN A 75 -4.89 0.52 -4.67
CA GLN A 75 -6.14 0.72 -5.41
C GLN A 75 -7.35 0.74 -4.46
N GLN A 76 -7.40 -0.19 -3.50
CA GLN A 76 -8.43 -0.22 -2.45
C GLN A 76 -8.42 1.06 -1.61
N ALA A 77 -7.24 1.56 -1.21
CA ALA A 77 -7.14 2.82 -0.47
C ALA A 77 -7.67 4.02 -1.28
N LEU A 78 -7.46 4.05 -2.60
CA LEU A 78 -7.92 5.10 -3.50
C LEU A 78 -9.44 5.10 -3.73
N GLU A 79 -10.15 4.03 -3.35
CA GLU A 79 -11.62 4.01 -3.39
C GLU A 79 -12.24 4.95 -2.36
N GLU A 80 -11.52 5.26 -1.27
CA GLU A 80 -11.95 6.15 -0.19
C GLU A 80 -11.14 7.44 -0.12
N ARG A 81 -9.83 7.38 -0.40
CA ARG A 81 -8.97 8.56 -0.51
C ARG A 81 -9.21 9.22 -1.85
N THR A 82 -10.25 10.04 -1.98
CA THR A 82 -10.53 10.77 -3.22
C THR A 82 -9.71 12.06 -3.30
N ARG A 83 -9.49 12.57 -4.52
CA ARG A 83 -8.84 13.87 -4.75
C ARG A 83 -9.57 15.03 -4.05
N THR A 84 -10.90 14.97 -3.98
CA THR A 84 -11.72 16.05 -3.42
C THR A 84 -11.68 16.07 -1.90
N ASP A 85 -11.80 14.90 -1.28
CA ASP A 85 -11.98 14.80 0.17
C ASP A 85 -10.64 14.69 0.90
N PHE A 86 -9.63 14.09 0.24
CA PHE A 86 -8.33 13.77 0.82
C PHE A 86 -7.18 14.02 -0.18
N PRO A 87 -7.00 15.25 -0.70
CA PRO A 87 -6.07 15.53 -1.79
C PRO A 87 -4.63 15.09 -1.50
N GLU A 88 -4.12 15.35 -0.29
CA GLU A 88 -2.76 14.98 0.10
C GLU A 88 -2.58 13.46 0.21
N GLN A 89 -3.52 12.76 0.85
CA GLN A 89 -3.46 11.32 1.01
C GLN A 89 -3.68 10.60 -0.32
N TRP A 90 -4.56 11.11 -1.17
CA TRP A 90 -4.77 10.62 -2.53
C TRP A 90 -3.50 10.74 -3.35
N ALA A 91 -2.88 11.94 -3.39
CA ALA A 91 -1.62 12.16 -4.11
C ALA A 91 -0.49 11.25 -3.61
N GLY A 92 -0.34 11.12 -2.29
CA GLY A 92 0.64 10.21 -1.70
C GLY A 92 0.40 8.74 -2.08
N THR A 93 -0.87 8.30 -2.09
CA THR A 93 -1.23 6.92 -2.47
C THR A 93 -1.02 6.68 -3.97
N GLN A 94 -1.34 7.67 -4.81
CA GLN A 94 -1.06 7.62 -6.26
C GLN A 94 0.44 7.52 -6.55
N ASN A 95 1.27 8.28 -5.83
CA ASN A 95 2.72 8.19 -5.97
C ASN A 95 3.24 6.79 -5.61
N ASN A 96 2.72 6.19 -4.53
CA ASN A 96 3.08 4.82 -4.15
C ASN A 96 2.62 3.77 -5.17
N LEU A 97 1.42 3.95 -5.72
CA LEU A 97 0.90 3.10 -6.80
C LEU A 97 1.77 3.22 -8.06
N GLY A 98 2.21 4.43 -8.41
CA GLY A 98 3.13 4.67 -9.52
C GLY A 98 4.45 3.93 -9.34
N ASN A 99 5.04 3.98 -8.14
CA ASN A 99 6.24 3.22 -7.81
C ASN A 99 6.03 1.71 -7.97
N ALA A 100 4.90 1.19 -7.47
CA ALA A 100 4.60 -0.23 -7.55
C ALA A 100 4.39 -0.71 -8.99
N TYR A 101 3.75 0.10 -9.85
CA TYR A 101 3.65 -0.18 -11.29
C TYR A 101 5.00 -0.12 -12.00
N SER A 102 5.86 0.85 -11.64
CA SER A 102 7.21 0.97 -12.21
C SER A 102 8.06 -0.28 -11.93
N ASP A 103 7.95 -0.81 -10.71
CA ASP A 103 8.66 -2.02 -10.28
C ASP A 103 7.97 -3.33 -10.71
N ARG A 104 6.73 -3.27 -11.23
CA ARG A 104 5.89 -4.44 -11.52
C ARG A 104 6.56 -5.39 -12.52
N ILE A 105 6.64 -6.66 -12.12
CA ILE A 105 7.31 -7.73 -12.88
C ILE A 105 6.33 -8.43 -13.84
N ARG A 106 5.05 -8.55 -13.48
CA ARG A 106 4.03 -9.21 -14.30
C ARG A 106 3.45 -8.27 -15.34
N GLY A 107 2.97 -8.85 -16.43
CA GLY A 107 2.36 -8.10 -17.54
C GLY A 107 3.38 -7.55 -18.52
N ASP A 108 2.90 -6.71 -19.44
CA ASP A 108 3.76 -6.03 -20.40
C ASP A 108 4.47 -4.84 -19.75
N LYS A 109 5.76 -4.70 -20.03
CA LYS A 109 6.58 -3.65 -19.42
C LYS A 109 6.16 -2.25 -19.86
N ALA A 110 5.74 -2.06 -21.11
CA ALA A 110 5.30 -0.76 -21.59
C ALA A 110 3.98 -0.37 -20.90
N GLU A 111 3.03 -1.30 -20.80
CA GLU A 111 1.78 -1.08 -20.07
C GLU A 111 2.02 -0.72 -18.60
N ASN A 112 2.95 -1.42 -17.93
CA ASN A 112 3.31 -1.11 -16.54
C ASN A 112 3.87 0.32 -16.40
N LEU A 113 4.69 0.77 -17.35
CA LEU A 113 5.23 2.13 -17.34
C LEU A 113 4.16 3.19 -17.63
N GLU A 114 3.23 2.93 -18.54
CA GLU A 114 2.10 3.83 -18.80
C GLU A 114 1.21 3.98 -17.56
N ASN A 115 0.92 2.87 -16.86
CA ASN A 115 0.19 2.90 -15.60
C ASN A 115 0.93 3.69 -14.51
N ALA A 116 2.26 3.53 -14.42
CA ALA A 116 3.08 4.29 -13.49
C ALA A 116 3.04 5.80 -13.79
N ILE A 117 3.19 6.18 -15.06
CA ILE A 117 3.12 7.58 -15.51
C ILE A 117 1.76 8.18 -15.17
N ALA A 118 0.67 7.47 -15.47
CA ALA A 118 -0.68 7.93 -15.17
C ALA A 118 -0.89 8.17 -13.66
N ALA A 119 -0.41 7.25 -12.82
CA ALA A 119 -0.47 7.39 -11.37
C ALA A 119 0.35 8.60 -10.86
N TYR A 120 1.58 8.79 -11.34
CA TYR A 120 2.39 9.95 -10.97
C TYR A 120 1.79 11.28 -11.46
N GLN A 121 1.20 11.30 -12.65
CA GLN A 121 0.49 12.48 -13.16
C GLN A 121 -0.65 12.85 -12.23
N GLN A 122 -1.46 11.88 -11.83
CA GLN A 122 -2.51 12.10 -10.85
C GLN A 122 -1.95 12.65 -9.53
N ALA A 123 -0.83 12.14 -9.03
CA ALA A 123 -0.21 12.65 -7.79
C ALA A 123 0.26 14.13 -7.85
N LEU A 124 0.42 14.71 -9.04
CA LEU A 124 0.91 16.09 -9.22
C LEU A 124 -0.22 17.13 -9.41
N GLU A 125 -1.46 16.69 -9.52
CA GLU A 125 -2.64 17.53 -9.78
C GLU A 125 -3.36 18.01 -8.52
#